data_AF-A0A6P0Y0P3-F1
#
_entry.id   AF-A0A6P0Y0P3-F1
#
_cell.length_a   1.000
_cell.length_b   1.000
_cell.length_c   1.000
_cell.angle_alpha   90.00
_cell.angle_beta   90.00
_cell.angle_gamma   90.00
#
_symmetry.space_group_name_H-M   'P 1'
#
loop_
_entity.id
_entity.type
_entity.pdbx_description
1 polymer ?
#
loop_
_entity_poly.entity_id
_entity_poly.type
_entity_poly.pdbx_seq_one_letter_code
_entity_poly.pdbx_strand_id
1 'polypeptide(L)'
;QKVMVLNINDLTQAVRPSYLPGDTIEIKIRKAGKEPSQGIGYLDDGTMVVVESGSEYVGDEVRVIVTSSLQTSAGRMIFARTQESALA
;
A
#
# COMPACT_ATOMS: atom_id res chain seq x y z
N GLN A 1 -1.24 -39.12 19.28
CA GLN A 1 -2.21 -38.09 18.83
C GLN A 1 -1.42 -36.81 18.59
N LYS A 2 -1.38 -36.27 17.36
CA LYS A 2 -0.68 -35.00 17.07
C LYS A 2 -1.73 -33.89 17.07
N VAL A 3 -1.68 -33.04 18.10
CA VAL A 3 -2.51 -31.82 18.15
C VAL A 3 -1.83 -30.77 17.29
N MET A 4 -2.56 -30.17 16.34
CA MET A 4 -2.06 -29.01 15.60
C MET A 4 -1.96 -27.83 16.56
N VAL A 5 -0.73 -27.42 16.86
CA VAL A 5 -0.46 -26.18 17.59
C VAL A 5 -0.34 -25.08 16.56
N LEU A 6 -1.33 -24.19 16.54
CA LEU A 6 -1.31 -22.98 15.72
C LEU A 6 -0.59 -21.87 16.50
N ASN A 7 0.33 -21.18 15.85
CA ASN A 7 1.01 -20.03 16.43
C ASN A 7 0.09 -18.81 16.39
N ILE A 8 -0.14 -18.19 17.53
CA ILE A 8 -0.98 -16.99 17.64
C ILE A 8 -0.46 -15.82 16.77
N ASN A 9 0.85 -15.77 16.53
CA ASN A 9 1.46 -14.76 15.66
C ASN A 9 1.08 -14.98 14.18
N ASP A 10 0.95 -16.23 13.74
CA ASP A 10 0.58 -16.56 12.37
C ASP A 10 -0.89 -16.24 12.12
N LEU A 11 -1.75 -16.54 13.11
CA LEU A 11 -3.16 -16.17 13.07
C LEU A 11 -3.34 -14.65 13.04
N THR A 12 -2.52 -13.91 13.79
CA THR A 12 -2.57 -12.44 13.81
C THR A 12 -2.17 -11.85 12.46
N GLN A 13 -1.24 -12.47 11.73
CA GLN A 13 -0.88 -12.04 10.37
C GLN A 13 -1.99 -12.35 9.35
N ALA A 14 -2.65 -13.50 9.48
CA ALA A 14 -3.69 -13.95 8.54
C ALA A 14 -4.98 -13.09 8.57
N VAL A 15 -5.24 -12.38 9.67
CA VAL A 15 -6.46 -11.58 9.86
C VAL A 15 -6.25 -10.09 9.51
N ARG A 16 -5.02 -9.66 9.22
CA ARG A 16 -4.76 -8.27 8.83
C ARG A 16 -5.34 -7.99 7.43
N PRO A 17 -6.00 -6.84 7.20
CA PRO A 17 -6.44 -6.46 5.86
C PRO A 17 -5.23 -6.42 4.94
N SER A 18 -5.12 -7.37 4.01
CA SER A 18 -4.03 -7.43 3.04
C SER A 18 -4.49 -6.72 1.77
N TYR A 19 -3.87 -5.59 1.47
CA TYR A 19 -3.91 -5.03 0.12
C TYR A 19 -2.97 -5.85 -0.76
N LEU A 20 -3.53 -6.50 -1.77
CA LEU A 20 -2.82 -7.38 -2.69
C LEU A 20 -2.51 -6.66 -4.01
N PRO A 21 -1.48 -7.08 -4.75
CA PRO A 21 -1.28 -6.61 -6.12
C PRO A 21 -2.55 -6.78 -6.96
N GLY A 22 -2.96 -5.70 -7.64
CA GLY A 22 -4.20 -5.63 -8.41
C GLY A 22 -5.37 -4.98 -7.66
N ASP A 23 -5.30 -4.85 -6.33
CA ASP A 23 -6.32 -4.14 -5.59
C ASP A 23 -6.34 -2.66 -5.96
N THR A 24 -7.53 -2.09 -6.03
CA THR A 24 -7.72 -0.66 -6.28
C THR A 24 -8.04 0.04 -4.98
N ILE A 25 -7.29 1.10 -4.68
CA ILE A 25 -7.46 1.91 -3.47
C ILE A 25 -7.61 3.38 -3.86
N GLU A 26 -8.46 4.11 -3.14
CA GLU A 26 -8.51 5.57 -3.22
C GLU A 26 -7.63 6.14 -2.12
N ILE A 27 -6.72 7.03 -2.48
CA ILE A 27 -5.79 7.60 -1.52
C ILE A 27 -5.49 9.06 -1.83
N LYS A 28 -5.43 9.86 -0.76
CA LYS A 28 -4.99 11.24 -0.82
C LYS A 28 -3.46 11.31 -0.85
N ILE A 29 -2.90 11.90 -1.91
CA ILE A 29 -1.47 12.14 -1.98
C ILE A 29 -1.15 13.33 -1.07
N ARG A 30 -0.41 13.08 0.01
CA ARG A 30 -0.11 14.12 1.01
C ARG A 30 1.17 14.88 0.72
N LYS A 31 2.14 14.24 0.08
CA LYS A 31 3.44 14.84 -0.23
C LYS A 31 4.11 14.14 -1.40
N ALA A 32 5.11 14.80 -1.99
CA ALA A 32 6.01 14.18 -2.95
C ALA A 32 6.86 13.08 -2.26
N GLY A 33 7.18 12.04 -3.03
CA GLY A 33 8.04 10.94 -2.62
C GLY A 33 9.51 11.26 -2.75
N LYS A 34 10.34 10.21 -2.67
CA LYS A 34 11.79 10.36 -2.78
C LYS A 34 12.20 10.63 -4.23
N GLU A 35 11.60 9.90 -5.17
CA GLU A 35 11.80 10.13 -6.60
C GLU A 35 10.86 11.22 -7.12
N PRO A 36 11.25 12.02 -8.14
CA PRO A 36 10.44 13.14 -8.64
C PRO A 36 9.04 12.78 -9.12
N SER A 37 8.83 11.55 -9.58
CA SER A 37 7.53 11.03 -10.05
C SER A 37 6.67 10.45 -8.92
N GLN A 38 7.20 10.30 -7.70
CA GLN A 38 6.50 9.62 -6.63
C GLN A 38 5.59 10.57 -5.84
N GLY A 39 4.42 10.06 -5.47
CA GLY A 39 3.58 10.60 -4.41
C GLY A 39 3.59 9.69 -3.19
N ILE A 40 3.40 10.25 -2.01
CA ILE A 40 3.22 9.49 -0.76
C ILE A 40 1.86 9.83 -0.16
N GLY A 41 1.08 8.78 0.08
CA GLY A 41 -0.14 8.79 0.88
C GLY A 41 0.00 7.89 2.10
N TYR A 42 -0.98 7.98 2.99
CA TYR A 42 -1.10 7.09 4.14
C TYR A 42 -2.53 6.58 4.23
N LEU A 43 -2.70 5.30 4.53
CA LEU A 43 -3.99 4.73 4.91
C LEU A 43 -4.31 5.05 6.37
N ASP A 44 -5.56 4.82 6.76
CA ASP A 44 -6.06 5.10 8.12
C ASP A 44 -5.33 4.31 9.21
N ASP A 45 -4.77 3.14 8.86
CA ASP A 45 -3.98 2.29 9.75
C ASP A 45 -2.50 2.74 9.86
N GLY A 46 -2.12 3.82 9.17
CA GLY A 46 -0.76 4.35 9.13
C GLY A 46 0.16 3.67 8.11
N THR A 47 -0.35 2.70 7.32
CA THR A 47 0.41 2.08 6.22
C THR A 47 0.79 3.16 5.20
N MET A 48 2.08 3.24 4.90
CA MET A 48 2.59 4.19 3.91
C MET A 48 2.36 3.63 2.50
N VAL A 49 1.76 4.43 1.63
CA VAL A 49 1.54 4.08 0.23
C VAL A 49 2.37 4.99 -0.65
N VAL A 50 3.26 4.38 -1.43
CA VAL A 50 4.10 5.05 -2.42
C VAL A 50 3.45 4.87 -3.78
N VAL A 51 3.04 5.97 -4.39
CA VAL A 51 2.34 5.99 -5.69
C VAL A 51 3.32 6.47 -6.76
N GLU A 52 3.58 5.63 -7.75
CA GLU A 52 4.31 6.01 -8.95
C GLU A 52 3.46 6.92 -9.85
N SER A 53 4.09 7.95 -10.43
CA SER A 53 3.41 9.07 -11.12
C SER A 53 2.36 9.77 -10.24
N GLY A 54 2.60 9.79 -8.93
CA GLY A 54 1.71 10.41 -7.94
C GLY A 54 2.10 11.83 -7.57
N SER A 55 3.26 12.34 -8.00
CA SER A 55 3.75 13.68 -7.61
C SER A 55 2.91 14.82 -8.20
N GLU A 56 2.31 14.63 -9.38
CA GLU A 56 1.42 15.60 -10.03
C GLU A 56 0.08 15.75 -9.30
N TYR A 57 -0.26 14.79 -8.44
CA TYR A 57 -1.53 14.71 -7.73
C TYR A 57 -1.43 15.08 -6.25
N VAL A 58 -0.34 15.73 -5.82
CA VAL A 58 -0.14 16.13 -4.42
C VAL A 58 -1.24 17.11 -4.00
N GLY A 59 -2.01 16.72 -2.98
CA GLY A 59 -3.17 17.46 -2.48
C GLY A 59 -4.51 16.85 -2.88
N ASP A 60 -4.52 16.00 -3.91
CA ASP A 60 -5.73 15.38 -4.46
C ASP A 60 -5.91 13.93 -4.01
N GLU A 61 -7.15 13.45 -4.13
CA GLU A 61 -7.51 12.04 -3.95
C GLU A 61 -7.48 11.32 -5.29
N VAL A 62 -6.67 10.26 -5.35
CA VAL A 62 -6.41 9.52 -6.58
C VAL A 62 -6.73 8.06 -6.39
N ARG A 63 -7.33 7.46 -7.41
CA ARG A 63 -7.54 6.02 -7.49
C ARG A 63 -6.29 5.35 -8.06
N VAL A 64 -5.70 4.46 -7.27
CA VAL A 64 -4.43 3.80 -7.59
C VAL A 64 -4.58 2.29 -7.50
N ILE A 65 -3.77 1.58 -8.29
CA ILE A 65 -3.72 0.13 -8.31
C ILE A 65 -2.46 -0.32 -7.58
N VAL A 66 -2.61 -1.18 -6.60
CA VAL A 66 -1.52 -1.75 -5.82
C VAL A 66 -0.68 -2.63 -6.74
N THR A 67 0.64 -2.39 -6.77
CA THR A 67 1.59 -3.18 -7.55
C THR A 67 2.34 -4.17 -6.66
N SER A 68 2.67 -3.78 -5.43
CA SER A 68 3.32 -4.65 -4.45
C SER A 68 3.16 -4.12 -3.03
N SER A 69 3.46 -4.96 -2.04
CA SER A 69 3.52 -4.56 -0.64
C SER A 69 4.81 -5.07 -0.01
N LEU A 70 5.47 -4.24 0.80
CA LEU A 70 6.68 -4.56 1.53
C LEU A 70 6.44 -4.43 3.03
N GLN A 71 6.72 -5.48 3.79
CA GLN A 71 6.73 -5.44 5.25
C GLN A 71 8.14 -5.14 5.74
N THR A 72 8.28 -4.12 6.57
CA THR A 72 9.55 -3.76 7.23
C THR A 72 9.39 -3.80 8.75
N SER A 73 10.50 -3.70 9.49
CA SER A 73 10.48 -3.58 10.95
C SER A 73 9.81 -2.30 11.45
N ALA A 74 9.80 -1.24 10.64
CA ALA A 74 9.16 0.05 10.94
C ALA A 74 7.66 0.08 10.60
N GLY A 75 7.15 -0.95 9.92
CA GLY A 75 5.75 -1.02 9.50
C GLY A 75 5.59 -1.54 8.08
N ARG A 76 4.39 -1.34 7.55
CA ARG A 76 4.00 -1.79 6.21
C ARG A 76 4.11 -0.65 5.21
N MET A 77 4.63 -0.98 4.03
CA MET A 77 4.68 -0.10 2.87
C MET A 77 3.93 -0.75 1.71
N ILE A 78 3.13 0.01 0.99
CA ILE A 78 2.43 -0.42 -0.22
C ILE A 78 2.97 0.41 -1.38
N PHE A 79 3.21 -0.23 -2.51
CA PHE A 79 3.55 0.41 -3.76
C PHE A 79 2.34 0.31 -4.68
N ALA A 80 2.01 1.41 -5.33
CA ALA A 80 0.89 1.52 -6.23
C ALA A 80 1.26 2.40 -7.43
N ARG A 81 0.44 2.34 -8.47
CA ARG A 81 0.51 3.22 -9.64
C ARG A 81 -0.84 3.88 -9.87
N THR A 82 -0.88 5.08 -10.44
CA THR A 82 -2.15 5.71 -10.79
C THR A 82 -2.91 4.85 -11.80
N GLN A 83 -4.24 4.78 -11.70
CA GLN A 83 -5.04 4.00 -12.64
C GLN A 83 -4.85 4.47 -14.09
N GLU A 84 -4.65 5.77 -14.30
CA GLU A 84 -4.33 6.35 -15.62
C GLU A 84 -3.02 5.80 -16.18
N SER A 85 -1.97 5.73 -15.36
CA SER A 85 -0.70 5.12 -15.79
C SER A 85 -0.89 3.65 -16.18
N ALA A 86 -1.77 2.90 -15.51
CA ALA A 86 -2.01 1.47 -15.76
C ALA A 86 -2.69 1.17 -17.09
N LEU A 87 -3.34 2.15 -17.70
CA LEU A 87 -4.05 2.03 -18.97
C LEU A 87 -3.23 2.51 -20.18
N ALA A 88 -2.06 3.11 -19.93
CA ALA A 88 -1.09 3.54 -20.94
C ALA A 88 -0.02 2.47 -21.19
#